data_AF-A0A5Q4D639-F1
#
_entry.id   AF-A0A5Q4D639-F1
#
_cell.length_a   1.000
_cell.length_b   1.000
_cell.length_c   1.000
_cell.angle_alpha   90.00
_cell.angle_beta   90.00
_cell.angle_gamma   90.00
#
_symmetry.space_group_name_H-M   'P 1'
#
loop_
_entity.id
_entity.type
_entity.pdbx_description
1 polymer ?
#
loop_
_entity_poly.entity_id
_entity_poly.type
_entity_poly.pdbx_seq_one_letter_code
_entity_poly.pdbx_strand_id
1 'polypeptide(L)'
;MAEPVQTPVSGTPFARTRRVMTPGTDPALLLHVFDGHPRGFWGRGDRWVAWGGALGEVTVPESDPDRFARVREAAARLLGTEGAPLADGTPRLFGGFSFLERPEPNGSWAAFPPARFVLPGAMVFGGPEGCTLVVQRFAGGDAEAEAEADRLVVALRDAG
;
A
#
# COMPACT_ATOMS: atom_id res chain seq x y z
N MET A 1 -23.76 13.88 -4.25
CA MET A 1 -22.70 12.90 -4.58
C MET A 1 -21.56 13.12 -3.60
N ALA A 2 -21.18 12.09 -2.84
CA ALA A 2 -20.09 12.19 -1.87
C ALA A 2 -18.72 12.14 -2.57
N GLU A 3 -17.78 12.97 -2.12
CA GLU A 3 -16.39 12.91 -2.61
C GLU A 3 -15.69 11.64 -2.12
N PRO A 4 -14.69 11.13 -2.87
CA PRO A 4 -13.89 10.02 -2.37
C PRO A 4 -13.19 10.44 -1.08
N VAL A 5 -13.36 9.63 -0.04
CA VAL A 5 -12.67 9.87 1.23
C VAL A 5 -11.21 9.51 1.02
N GLN A 6 -10.38 10.53 1.17
CA GLN A 6 -8.94 10.39 1.19
C GLN A 6 -8.42 10.67 2.58
N THR A 7 -7.50 9.86 3.04
CA THR A 7 -6.79 10.15 4.26
C THR A 7 -5.34 9.78 4.03
N PRO A 8 -4.36 10.68 4.22
CA PRO A 8 -4.46 12.12 4.41
C PRO A 8 -4.80 12.88 3.11
N VAL A 9 -5.15 14.16 3.25
CA VAL A 9 -5.81 14.95 2.20
C VAL A 9 -4.90 15.72 1.22
N SER A 10 -3.56 15.73 1.32
CA SER A 10 -2.70 16.34 0.27
C SER A 10 -1.19 16.03 0.33
N GLY A 11 -0.58 15.77 -0.83
CA GLY A 11 0.46 16.63 -1.44
C GLY A 11 1.89 16.60 -0.90
N THR A 12 2.33 15.56 -0.18
CA THR A 12 3.68 15.57 0.40
C THR A 12 4.59 14.57 -0.32
N PRO A 13 5.80 14.96 -0.79
CA PRO A 13 6.77 13.97 -1.28
C PRO A 13 7.03 12.92 -0.20
N PHE A 14 7.26 11.66 -0.57
CA PHE A 14 7.48 10.61 0.43
C PHE A 14 8.96 10.55 0.81
N ALA A 15 9.24 10.59 2.11
CA ALA A 15 10.49 10.05 2.65
C ALA A 15 10.48 8.54 2.49
N ARG A 16 11.58 7.96 2.01
CA ARG A 16 11.67 6.53 1.68
C ARG A 16 13.00 5.95 2.09
N THR A 17 12.93 4.84 2.80
CA THR A 17 14.09 4.04 3.17
C THR A 17 13.97 2.65 2.55
N ARG A 18 15.09 2.16 2.01
CA ARG A 18 15.20 0.82 1.41
C ARG A 18 16.23 -0.01 2.17
N ARG A 19 15.90 -1.26 2.44
CA ARG A 19 16.80 -2.27 3.03
C ARG A 19 16.79 -3.50 2.14
N VAL A 20 17.98 -3.93 1.69
CA VAL A 20 18.13 -5.22 1.00
C VAL A 20 18.09 -6.31 2.07
N MET A 21 17.20 -7.27 1.89
CA MET A 21 17.01 -8.40 2.78
C MET A 21 17.71 -9.63 2.22
N THR A 22 17.94 -10.62 3.08
CA THR A 22 18.46 -11.91 2.65
C THR A 22 17.48 -12.59 1.68
N PRO A 23 17.98 -13.32 0.66
CA PRO A 23 17.15 -14.19 -0.16
C PRO A 23 16.33 -15.15 0.71
N GLY A 24 15.08 -15.40 0.32
CA GLY A 24 14.21 -16.37 1.01
C GLY A 24 13.40 -15.81 2.18
N THR A 25 13.23 -14.49 2.31
CA THR A 25 12.25 -13.93 3.28
C THR A 25 10.85 -14.41 2.90
N ASP A 26 10.15 -15.10 3.81
CA ASP A 26 8.77 -15.54 3.60
C ASP A 26 7.82 -14.31 3.62
N PRO A 27 7.01 -14.07 2.57
CA PRO A 27 6.03 -12.99 2.56
C PRO A 27 5.07 -13.01 3.76
N ALA A 28 4.79 -14.18 4.33
CA ALA A 28 3.90 -14.33 5.47
C ALA A 28 4.40 -13.60 6.73
N LEU A 29 5.73 -13.45 6.89
CA LEU A 29 6.32 -12.79 8.06
C LEU A 29 5.88 -11.33 8.15
N LEU A 30 5.90 -10.60 7.03
CA LEU A 30 5.44 -9.21 7.03
C LEU A 30 3.95 -9.12 7.34
N LEU A 31 3.14 -10.03 6.78
CA LEU A 31 1.70 -10.06 7.04
C LEU A 31 1.42 -10.32 8.53
N HIS A 32 2.21 -11.16 9.18
CA HIS A 32 2.09 -11.44 10.60
C HIS A 32 2.50 -10.24 11.47
N VAL A 33 3.61 -9.57 11.12
CA VAL A 33 4.07 -8.35 11.82
C VAL A 33 3.01 -7.24 11.80
N PHE A 34 2.19 -7.18 10.75
CA PHE A 34 1.09 -6.23 10.61
C PHE A 34 -0.29 -6.80 10.98
N ASP A 35 -0.35 -7.81 11.86
CA ASP A 35 -1.64 -8.28 12.36
C ASP A 35 -2.42 -7.14 13.04
N GLY A 36 -3.74 -7.18 12.92
CA GLY A 36 -4.63 -6.07 13.32
C GLY A 36 -4.57 -4.79 12.47
N HIS A 37 -3.67 -4.70 11.49
CA HIS A 37 -3.53 -3.54 10.60
C HIS A 37 -3.84 -3.89 9.13
N PRO A 38 -4.15 -2.89 8.27
CA PRO A 38 -4.26 -3.11 6.83
C PRO A 38 -2.99 -3.77 6.28
N ARG A 39 -3.17 -4.85 5.53
CA ARG A 39 -2.09 -5.66 4.97
C ARG A 39 -2.59 -6.41 3.75
N GLY A 40 -1.67 -6.85 2.91
CA GLY A 40 -2.03 -7.64 1.75
C GLY A 40 -0.83 -8.23 1.03
N PHE A 41 -1.14 -9.12 0.10
CA PHE A 41 -0.17 -9.83 -0.71
C PHE A 41 -0.60 -9.80 -2.16
N TRP A 42 0.36 -9.63 -3.06
CA TRP A 42 0.16 -9.80 -4.50
C TRP A 42 1.37 -10.53 -5.08
N GLY A 43 1.12 -11.50 -5.97
CA GLY A 43 2.17 -12.29 -6.59
C GLY A 43 1.85 -12.62 -8.04
N ARG A 44 2.90 -12.70 -8.86
CA ARG A 44 2.82 -13.15 -10.26
C ARG A 44 4.11 -13.87 -10.63
N GLY A 45 4.02 -15.18 -10.87
CA GLY A 45 5.17 -16.01 -11.19
C GLY A 45 6.11 -16.11 -9.98
N ASP A 46 7.39 -15.83 -10.20
CA ASP A 46 8.45 -15.83 -9.18
C ASP A 46 8.57 -14.52 -8.41
N ARG A 47 7.77 -13.50 -8.75
CA ARG A 47 7.80 -12.18 -8.11
C ARG A 47 6.56 -11.92 -7.28
N TRP A 48 6.76 -11.26 -6.14
CA TRP A 48 5.69 -10.95 -5.21
C TRP A 48 5.96 -9.68 -4.40
N VAL A 49 4.91 -9.16 -3.80
CA VAL A 49 4.94 -8.08 -2.83
C VAL A 49 4.00 -8.40 -1.67
N ALA A 50 4.52 -8.37 -0.46
CA ALA A 50 3.75 -8.30 0.77
C ALA A 50 3.78 -6.85 1.27
N TRP A 51 2.68 -6.36 1.82
CA TRP A 51 2.62 -4.99 2.34
C TRP A 51 1.83 -4.92 3.63
N GLY A 52 2.12 -3.87 4.41
CA GLY A 52 1.49 -3.63 5.71
C GLY A 52 1.42 -2.15 6.07
N GLY A 53 0.46 -1.84 6.93
CA GLY A 53 0.11 -0.49 7.35
C GLY A 53 -0.62 0.29 6.26
N ALA A 54 -1.13 1.47 6.64
CA ALA A 54 -1.76 2.42 5.74
C ALA A 54 -1.24 3.82 6.05
N LEU A 55 -0.43 4.39 5.15
CA LEU A 55 -0.13 5.81 5.17
C LEU A 55 -1.29 6.62 4.64
N GLY A 56 -2.05 6.03 3.73
CA GLY A 56 -3.28 6.61 3.29
C GLY A 56 -4.21 5.65 2.58
N GLU A 57 -5.45 6.09 2.41
CA GLU A 57 -6.50 5.34 1.76
C GLU A 57 -7.27 6.23 0.79
N VAL A 58 -7.76 5.61 -0.29
CA VAL A 58 -8.69 6.20 -1.24
C VAL A 58 -9.90 5.29 -1.31
N THR A 59 -11.06 5.80 -0.89
CA THR A 59 -12.32 5.05 -0.90
C THR A 59 -13.38 5.81 -1.66
N VAL A 60 -14.08 5.13 -2.56
CA VAL A 60 -15.33 5.61 -3.18
C VAL A 60 -16.48 4.90 -2.46
N PRO A 61 -17.21 5.59 -1.55
CA PRO A 61 -18.14 4.94 -0.64
C PRO A 61 -19.45 4.49 -1.29
N GLU A 62 -19.85 5.14 -2.39
CA GLU A 62 -21.13 4.93 -3.06
C GLU A 62 -20.92 4.58 -4.53
N SER A 63 -21.89 3.88 -5.12
CA SER A 63 -21.84 3.61 -6.56
C SER A 63 -21.78 4.92 -7.34
N ASP A 64 -20.71 5.05 -8.12
CA ASP A 64 -20.45 6.21 -8.95
C ASP A 64 -19.90 5.75 -10.32
N PRO A 65 -20.51 6.15 -11.45
CA PRO A 65 -19.96 5.87 -12.78
C PRO A 65 -18.55 6.46 -12.96
N ASP A 66 -18.24 7.57 -12.30
CA ASP A 66 -16.97 8.28 -12.37
C ASP A 66 -15.94 7.77 -11.33
N ARG A 67 -16.22 6.66 -10.64
CA ARG A 67 -15.34 6.10 -9.58
C ARG A 67 -13.89 5.93 -10.03
N PHE A 68 -13.65 5.58 -11.29
CA PHE A 68 -12.29 5.43 -11.84
C PHE A 68 -11.56 6.76 -11.93
N ALA A 69 -12.23 7.80 -12.43
CA ALA A 69 -11.67 9.15 -12.53
C ALA A 69 -11.41 9.73 -11.13
N ARG A 70 -12.35 9.53 -10.21
CA ARG A 70 -12.22 9.92 -8.79
C ARG A 70 -11.04 9.27 -8.10
N VAL A 71 -10.88 7.95 -8.24
CA VAL A 71 -9.72 7.24 -7.68
C VAL A 71 -8.42 7.75 -8.30
N ARG A 72 -8.39 7.98 -9.62
CA ARG A 72 -7.20 8.51 -10.30
C ARG A 72 -6.79 9.88 -9.76
N GLU A 73 -7.73 10.80 -9.64
CA GLU A 73 -7.46 12.15 -9.11
C GLU A 73 -7.03 12.11 -7.65
N ALA A 74 -7.69 11.27 -6.84
CA ALA A 74 -7.33 11.03 -5.47
C ALA A 74 -5.90 10.47 -5.35
N ALA A 75 -5.58 9.43 -6.13
CA ALA A 75 -4.24 8.85 -6.19
C ALA A 75 -3.19 9.88 -6.61
N ALA A 76 -3.47 10.73 -7.61
CA ALA A 76 -2.55 11.78 -8.05
C ALA A 76 -2.26 12.80 -6.94
N ARG A 77 -3.28 13.20 -6.16
CA ARG A 77 -3.09 14.08 -4.99
C ARG A 77 -2.26 13.44 -3.88
N LEU A 78 -2.40 12.13 -3.69
CA LEU A 78 -1.71 11.40 -2.64
C LEU A 78 -0.25 11.09 -3.00
N LEU A 79 -0.02 10.68 -4.25
CA LEU A 79 1.30 10.22 -4.72
C LEU A 79 2.19 11.35 -5.24
N GLY A 80 1.62 12.51 -5.56
CA GLY A 80 2.29 13.56 -6.31
C GLY A 80 2.36 13.24 -7.81
N THR A 81 2.59 14.25 -8.64
CA THR A 81 2.60 14.13 -10.11
C THR A 81 3.91 13.57 -10.69
N GLU A 82 4.89 13.20 -9.86
CA GLU A 82 6.18 12.74 -10.35
C GLU A 82 6.13 11.27 -10.80
N GLY A 83 5.89 11.12 -12.09
CA GLY A 83 6.07 9.89 -12.86
C GLY A 83 7.54 9.49 -12.95
N ALA A 84 8.12 9.05 -11.84
CA ALA A 84 9.30 8.21 -11.90
C ALA A 84 8.90 6.85 -12.51
N PRO A 85 9.77 6.21 -13.31
CA PRO A 85 9.55 4.84 -13.77
C PRO A 85 9.14 3.93 -12.60
N LEU A 86 8.31 2.91 -12.86
CA LEU A 86 7.89 1.91 -11.87
C LEU A 86 9.09 1.02 -11.46
N ALA A 87 10.07 1.58 -10.78
CA ALA A 87 11.16 0.85 -10.15
C ALA A 87 10.72 0.29 -8.79
N ASP A 88 11.51 -0.63 -8.24
CA ASP A 88 11.33 -1.09 -6.87
C ASP A 88 11.42 0.11 -5.92
N GLY A 89 10.36 0.34 -5.14
CA GLY A 89 10.25 1.51 -4.25
C GLY A 89 9.48 2.72 -4.80
N THR A 90 8.93 2.66 -6.03
CA THR A 90 7.89 3.63 -6.44
C THR A 90 6.64 3.43 -5.57
N PRO A 91 6.05 4.51 -4.98
CA PRO A 91 4.81 4.42 -4.22
C PRO A 91 3.70 3.77 -5.03
N ARG A 92 2.99 2.82 -4.41
CA ARG A 92 1.94 2.04 -5.06
C ARG A 92 0.71 1.98 -4.17
N LEU A 93 -0.44 2.11 -4.80
CA LEU A 93 -1.73 1.86 -4.18
C LEU A 93 -2.13 0.40 -4.43
N PHE A 94 -2.57 -0.29 -3.37
CA PHE A 94 -3.07 -1.67 -3.43
C PHE A 94 -4.54 -1.68 -3.12
N GLY A 95 -5.33 -2.38 -3.94
CA GLY A 95 -6.77 -2.43 -3.78
C GLY A 95 -7.46 -2.78 -5.07
N GLY A 96 -8.69 -2.32 -5.23
CA GLY A 96 -9.48 -2.63 -6.40
C GLY A 96 -10.79 -1.88 -6.48
N PHE A 97 -11.46 -2.15 -7.60
CA PHE A 97 -12.82 -1.72 -7.87
C PHE A 97 -13.76 -2.91 -7.76
N SER A 98 -15.00 -2.65 -7.39
CA SER A 98 -16.07 -3.63 -7.60
C SER A 98 -16.24 -3.90 -9.10
N PHE A 99 -16.48 -5.17 -9.43
CA PHE A 99 -16.86 -5.60 -10.77
C PHE A 99 -18.26 -5.13 -11.15
N LEU A 100 -19.13 -4.89 -10.17
CA LEU A 100 -20.46 -4.37 -10.41
C LEU A 100 -20.39 -2.87 -10.72
N GLU A 101 -21.20 -2.44 -11.69
CA GLU A 101 -21.36 -1.01 -11.99
C GLU A 101 -22.03 -0.28 -10.82
N ARG A 102 -23.02 -0.94 -10.20
CA ARG A 102 -23.77 -0.46 -9.04
C ARG A 102 -23.69 -1.44 -7.89
N PRO A 103 -22.54 -1.51 -7.19
CA PRO A 103 -22.43 -2.34 -6.00
C PRO A 103 -23.29 -1.73 -4.90
N GLU A 104 -24.15 -2.57 -4.31
CA GLU A 104 -24.83 -2.25 -3.06
C GLU A 104 -24.11 -2.97 -1.93
N PRO A 105 -23.42 -2.24 -1.03
CA PRO A 105 -22.76 -2.85 0.13
C PRO A 105 -23.83 -3.37 1.09
N ASN A 106 -24.16 -4.65 1.00
CA ASN A 106 -25.15 -5.30 1.86
C ASN A 106 -24.64 -6.66 2.37
N GLY A 107 -25.17 -7.11 3.51
CA GLY A 107 -24.75 -8.36 4.15
C GLY A 107 -23.23 -8.45 4.31
N SER A 108 -22.65 -9.56 3.84
CA SER A 108 -21.21 -9.80 3.87
C SER A 108 -20.39 -8.80 3.04
N TRP A 109 -21.02 -8.07 2.12
CA TRP A 109 -20.39 -7.08 1.26
C TRP A 109 -20.43 -5.66 1.82
N ALA A 110 -21.05 -5.44 2.98
CA ALA A 110 -21.17 -4.11 3.60
C ALA A 110 -19.82 -3.41 3.84
N ALA A 111 -18.74 -4.18 4.04
CA ALA A 111 -17.39 -3.67 4.22
C ALA A 111 -16.60 -3.44 2.91
N PHE A 112 -17.20 -3.74 1.75
CA PHE A 112 -16.55 -3.69 0.44
C PHE A 112 -17.13 -2.56 -0.41
N PRO A 113 -16.54 -1.36 -0.34
CA PRO A 113 -17.03 -0.22 -1.10
C PRO A 113 -16.77 -0.41 -2.62
N PRO A 114 -17.46 0.36 -3.48
CA PRO A 114 -17.25 0.34 -4.94
C PRO A 114 -15.80 0.50 -5.39
N ALA A 115 -14.98 1.22 -4.64
CA ALA A 115 -13.54 1.23 -4.82
C ALA A 115 -12.83 1.47 -3.48
N ARG A 116 -11.74 0.73 -3.23
CA ARG A 116 -10.84 0.99 -2.10
C ARG A 116 -9.41 0.70 -2.50
N PHE A 117 -8.53 1.63 -2.16
CA PHE A 117 -7.09 1.52 -2.35
C PHE A 117 -6.36 1.98 -1.11
N VAL A 118 -5.28 1.29 -0.76
CA VAL A 118 -4.43 1.57 0.40
C VAL A 118 -3.04 1.89 -0.11
N LEU A 119 -2.45 2.96 0.42
CA LEU A 119 -1.05 3.28 0.29
C LEU A 119 -0.31 2.69 1.50
N PRO A 120 0.50 1.63 1.32
CA PRO A 120 1.13 0.95 2.45
C PRO A 120 2.17 1.82 3.16
N GLY A 121 2.46 1.49 4.42
CA GLY A 121 3.60 2.08 5.15
C GLY A 121 4.90 1.30 4.96
N ALA A 122 4.78 -0.01 4.76
CA ALA A 122 5.89 -0.91 4.52
C ALA A 122 5.54 -1.94 3.42
N MET A 123 6.52 -2.29 2.61
CA MET A 123 6.41 -3.28 1.54
C MET A 123 7.66 -4.13 1.49
N VAL A 124 7.51 -5.44 1.32
CA VAL A 124 8.62 -6.33 0.96
C VAL A 124 8.36 -6.83 -0.45
N PHE A 125 9.27 -6.50 -1.35
CA PHE A 125 9.32 -7.04 -2.71
C PHE A 125 10.23 -8.26 -2.70
N GLY A 126 9.78 -9.39 -3.25
CA GLY A 126 10.58 -10.60 -3.38
C GLY A 126 10.59 -11.14 -4.79
N GLY A 127 11.68 -11.79 -5.15
CA GLY A 127 11.86 -12.47 -6.43
C GLY A 127 13.19 -13.22 -6.53
N PRO A 128 13.59 -13.64 -7.74
CA PRO A 128 14.84 -14.38 -7.97
C PRO A 128 16.09 -13.65 -7.45
N GLU A 129 16.09 -12.32 -7.50
CA GLU A 129 17.20 -11.46 -7.06
C GLU A 129 17.25 -11.25 -5.53
N GLY A 130 16.34 -11.87 -4.78
CA GLY A 130 16.22 -11.73 -3.34
C GLY A 130 15.05 -10.85 -2.92
N CYS A 131 15.12 -10.33 -1.70
CA CYS A 131 14.04 -9.56 -1.08
C CYS A 131 14.50 -8.14 -0.75
N THR A 132 13.59 -7.17 -0.86
CA THR A 132 13.82 -5.76 -0.55
C THR A 132 12.68 -5.25 0.31
N LEU A 133 13.01 -4.76 1.51
CA LEU A 133 12.11 -3.97 2.33
C LEU A 133 12.15 -2.50 1.90
N VAL A 134 10.97 -1.93 1.70
CA VAL A 134 10.76 -0.50 1.47
C VAL A 134 9.83 0.00 2.57
N VAL A 135 10.28 1.02 3.29
CA VAL A 135 9.46 1.77 4.23
C VAL A 135 9.29 3.19 3.70
N GLN A 136 8.05 3.67 3.73
CA GLN A 136 7.70 5.00 3.26
C GLN A 136 7.01 5.80 4.34
N ARG A 137 7.21 7.12 4.34
CA ARG A 137 6.55 8.12 5.18
C ARG A 137 6.29 9.37 4.34
N PHE A 138 5.38 10.23 4.78
CA PHE A 138 5.27 11.56 4.19
C PHE A 138 6.53 12.38 4.50
N ALA A 139 6.83 13.43 3.72
CA ALA A 139 8.05 14.23 3.88
C ALA A 139 8.17 14.77 5.30
N GLY A 140 9.43 14.90 5.74
CA GLY A 140 9.76 15.20 7.12
C GLY A 140 9.77 13.97 8.03
N GLY A 141 9.36 12.81 7.51
CA GLY A 141 9.35 11.53 8.23
C GLY A 141 10.56 10.64 7.95
N ASP A 142 11.69 11.20 7.50
CA ASP A 142 12.88 10.43 7.09
C ASP A 142 13.48 9.61 8.24
N ALA A 143 13.60 10.22 9.42
CA ALA A 143 14.10 9.53 10.60
C ALA A 143 13.15 8.40 11.06
N GLU A 144 11.85 8.62 10.97
CA GLU A 144 10.81 7.63 11.29
C GLU A 144 10.79 6.50 10.27
N ALA A 145 11.02 6.78 8.99
CA ALA A 145 11.16 5.78 7.95
C ALA A 145 12.37 4.88 8.21
N GLU A 146 13.50 5.49 8.59
CA GLU A 146 14.74 4.79 8.92
C GLU A 146 14.56 3.91 10.17
N ALA A 147 14.03 4.48 11.26
CA ALA A 147 13.79 3.76 12.51
C ALA A 147 12.80 2.61 12.35
N GLU A 148 11.74 2.81 11.57
CA GLU A 148 10.79 1.74 11.26
C GLU A 148 11.42 0.66 10.39
N ALA A 149 12.23 1.03 9.39
CA ALA A 149 12.94 0.05 8.57
C ALA A 149 13.84 -0.83 9.44
N ASP A 150 14.59 -0.24 10.38
CA ASP A 150 15.45 -1.00 11.29
C ASP A 150 14.64 -1.91 12.22
N ARG A 151 13.52 -1.41 12.77
CA ARG A 151 12.59 -2.21 13.57
C ARG A 151 12.04 -3.41 12.79
N LEU A 152 11.63 -3.19 11.54
CA LEU A 152 11.06 -4.24 10.69
C LEU A 152 12.11 -5.26 10.26
N VAL A 153 13.35 -4.85 10.00
CA VAL A 153 14.44 -5.80 9.71
C VAL A 153 14.65 -6.76 10.88
N VAL A 154 14.64 -6.26 12.12
CA VAL A 154 14.75 -7.09 13.32
C VAL A 154 13.53 -8.00 13.46
N ALA A 155 12.32 -7.44 13.39
CA ALA A 155 11.09 -8.21 13.54
C ALA A 155 10.93 -9.34 12.50
N LEU A 156 11.31 -9.08 11.25
CA LEU A 156 11.27 -10.08 10.17
C LEU A 156 12.32 -11.17 10.35
N ARG A 157 13.46 -10.85 10.98
CA ARG A 157 14.49 -11.85 11.32
C ARG A 157 14.04 -12.73 12.48
N ASP A 158 13.42 -12.15 13.50
CA ASP A 158 13.03 -12.87 14.72
C ASP A 158 11.79 -13.76 14.51
N ALA A 159 10.98 -13.45 13.48
CA ALA A 159 9.78 -14.21 13.14
C ALA A 159 10.04 -15.44 12.23
N GLY A 160 11.23 -15.56 11.64
CA GLY A 160 11.63 -16.66 10.74
C GLY A 160 12.65 -17.59 11.35
#